data_AF-A0AAD3T5F1-F1
#
_entry.id   AF-A0AAD3T5F1-F1
#
_cell.length_a   1.000
_cell.length_b   1.000
_cell.length_c   1.000
_cell.angle_alpha   90.00
_cell.angle_beta   90.00
_cell.angle_gamma   90.00
#
_symmetry.space_group_name_H-M   'P 1'
#
loop_
_entity.id
_entity.type
_entity.pdbx_description
1 polymer ?
#
loop_
_entity_poly.entity_id
_entity_poly.type
_entity_poly.pdbx_seq_one_letter_code
_entity_poly.pdbx_strand_id
1 'polypeptide(L)'
;MSHFIKFIILSSLLLALFSLSIDAATFVITNKCPYIVWAAAVPGGGQQLDQGQTGTINVNAGQIGGRIWARTACSLSGSNRASCQSGDCDGLLQCQGYGSPPNTLAEYSLNQYNNVDFFDMSLVDGFNVPMSFLPTSNGCTKGPKCTADVNGQCPSVLKAPVTPRMMQQAHIPVLVELIMRLCFARQRQYLGLCMTI
;
A
#
# COMPACT_ATOMS: atom_id res chain seq x y z
N MET A 1 29.42 13.33 -43.93
CA MET A 1 28.13 12.64 -43.75
C MET A 1 28.25 11.35 -42.92
N SER A 2 29.07 10.37 -43.29
CA SER A 2 29.15 9.06 -42.60
C SER A 2 29.49 9.14 -41.08
N HIS A 3 30.43 10.00 -40.68
CA HIS A 3 30.79 10.16 -39.27
C HIS A 3 29.70 10.81 -38.40
N PHE A 4 28.92 11.72 -38.99
CA PHE A 4 27.82 12.38 -38.30
C PHE A 4 26.67 11.41 -38.01
N ILE A 5 26.37 10.51 -38.97
CA ILE A 5 25.37 9.46 -38.80
C ILE A 5 25.79 8.47 -37.71
N LYS A 6 27.06 8.06 -37.68
CA LYS A 6 27.58 7.17 -36.62
C LYS A 6 27.50 7.80 -35.22
N PHE A 7 27.75 9.11 -35.11
CA PHE A 7 27.62 9.83 -33.86
C PHE A 7 26.17 9.89 -33.35
N ILE A 8 25.21 10.12 -34.26
CA ILE A 8 23.77 10.10 -33.92
C ILE A 8 23.34 8.71 -33.46
N ILE A 9 23.75 7.64 -34.16
CA ILE A 9 23.41 6.25 -33.83
C ILE A 9 24.01 5.84 -32.47
N LEU A 10 25.26 6.25 -32.20
CA LEU A 10 25.92 5.95 -30.92
C LEU A 10 25.30 6.72 -29.75
N SER A 11 24.91 7.98 -29.98
CA SER A 11 24.21 8.81 -29.00
C SER A 11 22.82 8.25 -28.68
N SER A 12 22.04 7.85 -29.69
CA SER A 12 20.72 7.25 -29.47
C SER A 12 20.80 5.88 -28.79
N LEU A 13 21.80 5.07 -29.10
CA LEU A 13 22.06 3.80 -28.40
C LEU A 13 22.48 4.05 -26.94
N LEU A 14 23.29 5.08 -26.67
CA LEU A 14 23.67 5.47 -25.32
C LEU A 14 22.47 5.98 -24.51
N LEU A 15 21.60 6.81 -25.09
CA LEU A 15 20.34 7.24 -24.45
C LEU A 15 19.37 6.06 -24.20
N ALA A 16 19.31 5.07 -25.09
CA ALA A 16 18.49 3.87 -24.88
C ALA A 16 19.04 2.96 -23.76
N LEU A 17 20.36 2.97 -23.53
CA LEU A 17 21.02 2.25 -22.43
C LEU A 17 20.84 2.92 -21.06
N PHE A 18 20.43 4.20 -21.00
CA PHE A 18 20.13 4.91 -19.75
C PHE A 18 18.74 4.58 -19.16
N SER A 19 17.89 3.84 -19.87
CA SER A 19 16.58 3.40 -19.37
C SER A 19 16.65 2.07 -18.62
N LEU A 20 17.65 1.90 -17.76
CA LEU A 20 17.66 0.79 -16.80
C LEU A 20 16.72 1.17 -15.65
N SER A 21 15.51 0.62 -15.65
CA SER A 21 14.62 0.64 -14.49
C SER A 21 15.28 -0.18 -13.38
N ILE A 22 15.95 0.48 -12.44
CA ILE A 22 16.43 -0.17 -11.23
C ILE A 22 15.27 -0.12 -10.23
N ASP A 23 14.66 -1.27 -9.99
CA ASP A 23 13.71 -1.44 -8.89
C ASP A 23 14.40 -1.02 -7.58
N ALA A 24 13.80 -0.05 -6.88
CA ALA A 24 14.37 0.50 -5.65
C ALA A 24 13.95 -0.30 -4.43
N ALA A 25 12.67 -0.64 -4.36
CA ALA A 25 12.13 -1.45 -3.29
C ALA A 25 11.26 -2.57 -3.84
N THR A 26 11.40 -3.74 -3.22
CA THR A 26 10.51 -4.87 -3.41
C THR A 26 9.67 -5.02 -2.16
N PHE A 27 8.35 -4.84 -2.30
CA PHE A 27 7.39 -5.09 -1.24
C PHE A 27 6.85 -6.50 -1.36
N VAL A 28 7.05 -7.29 -0.29
CA VAL A 28 6.53 -8.65 -0.17
C VAL A 28 5.26 -8.59 0.69
N ILE A 29 4.13 -8.92 0.08
CA ILE A 29 2.80 -8.85 0.69
C ILE A 29 2.35 -10.26 1.01
N THR A 30 2.29 -10.61 2.30
CA THR A 30 1.84 -11.93 2.76
C THR A 30 0.48 -11.86 3.41
N ASN A 31 -0.48 -12.64 2.92
CA ASN A 31 -1.78 -12.79 3.59
C ASN A 31 -1.66 -13.81 4.73
N LYS A 32 -1.76 -13.34 5.98
CA LYS A 32 -1.84 -14.21 7.17
C LYS A 32 -3.25 -14.33 7.75
N CYS A 33 -4.24 -13.70 7.11
CA CYS A 33 -5.63 -13.76 7.55
C CYS A 33 -6.21 -15.15 7.26
N PRO A 34 -7.21 -15.61 8.03
CA PRO A 34 -7.90 -16.88 7.79
C PRO A 34 -8.93 -16.78 6.63
N TYR A 35 -8.79 -15.79 5.75
CA TYR A 35 -9.69 -15.51 4.64
C TYR A 35 -8.91 -14.90 3.47
N ILE A 36 -9.50 -14.96 2.28
CA ILE A 36 -8.94 -14.39 1.06
C ILE A 36 -8.90 -12.87 1.17
N VAL A 37 -7.79 -12.26 0.77
CA VAL A 37 -7.66 -10.82 0.59
C VAL A 37 -7.25 -10.52 -0.83
N TRP A 38 -7.68 -9.39 -1.37
CA TRP A 38 -7.17 -8.88 -2.63
C TRP A 38 -6.24 -7.72 -2.32
N ALA A 39 -4.95 -8.01 -2.25
CA ALA A 39 -3.93 -6.99 -2.10
C ALA A 39 -4.05 -5.98 -3.24
N ALA A 40 -3.83 -4.72 -2.91
CA ALA A 40 -3.91 -3.59 -3.82
C ALA A 40 -2.77 -2.63 -3.53
N ALA A 41 -2.23 -2.02 -4.56
CA ALA A 41 -1.26 -0.95 -4.42
C ALA A 41 -1.31 0.04 -5.58
N VAL A 42 -0.88 1.26 -5.27
CA VAL A 42 -0.58 2.29 -6.26
C VAL A 42 0.79 2.87 -5.91
N PRO A 43 1.80 2.72 -6.78
CA PRO A 43 1.82 1.82 -7.94
C PRO A 43 1.81 0.34 -7.54
N GLY A 44 1.41 -0.56 -8.46
CA GLY A 44 1.55 -2.01 -8.28
C GLY A 44 0.33 -2.85 -8.66
N GLY A 45 -0.85 -2.23 -8.80
CA GLY A 45 -2.06 -2.93 -9.25
C GLY A 45 -2.70 -3.73 -8.12
N GLY A 46 -3.04 -5.00 -8.38
CA GLY A 46 -3.65 -5.83 -7.35
C GLY A 46 -3.65 -7.32 -7.66
N GLN A 47 -3.78 -8.12 -6.61
CA GLN A 47 -3.67 -9.58 -6.70
C GLN A 47 -4.51 -10.24 -5.61
N GLN A 48 -5.16 -11.35 -5.95
CA GLN A 48 -5.79 -12.21 -4.96
C GLN A 48 -4.72 -12.99 -4.21
N LEU A 49 -4.81 -13.02 -2.88
CA LEU A 49 -3.95 -13.80 -2.00
C LEU A 49 -4.84 -14.62 -1.06
N ASP A 50 -4.82 -15.94 -1.24
CA ASP A 50 -5.40 -16.88 -0.28
C ASP A 50 -4.58 -16.90 1.03
N GLN A 51 -5.08 -17.57 2.05
CA GLN A 51 -4.37 -17.70 3.32
C GLN A 51 -2.97 -18.31 3.11
N GLY A 52 -1.95 -17.62 3.64
CA GLY A 52 -0.55 -18.03 3.54
C GLY A 52 0.13 -17.65 2.22
N GLN A 53 -0.62 -17.21 1.20
CA GLN A 53 -0.03 -16.78 -0.05
C GLN A 53 0.71 -15.44 0.08
N THR A 54 1.68 -15.26 -0.79
CA THR A 54 2.50 -14.06 -0.88
C THR A 54 2.46 -13.54 -2.31
N GLY A 55 2.45 -12.22 -2.44
CA GLY A 55 2.62 -11.53 -3.70
C GLY A 55 3.66 -10.43 -3.58
N THR A 56 4.13 -9.94 -4.72
CA THR A 56 5.26 -9.01 -4.76
C THR A 56 4.91 -7.78 -5.58
N ILE A 57 5.39 -6.62 -5.15
CA ILE A 57 5.29 -5.36 -5.89
C ILE A 57 6.67 -4.73 -5.93
N ASN A 58 7.15 -4.47 -7.14
CA ASN A 58 8.39 -3.74 -7.36
C ASN A 58 8.08 -2.28 -7.62
N VAL A 59 8.84 -1.40 -6.99
CA VAL A 59 8.63 0.03 -7.07
C VAL A 59 9.94 0.73 -7.39
N ASN A 60 9.88 1.64 -8.35
CA ASN A 60 11.01 2.44 -8.79
C ASN A 60 11.49 3.42 -7.71
N ALA A 61 12.76 3.83 -7.81
CA ALA A 61 13.34 4.85 -6.95
C ALA A 61 12.58 6.17 -7.09
N GLY A 62 12.48 6.94 -6.01
CA GLY A 62 11.86 8.26 -6.02
C GLY A 62 10.33 8.25 -6.03
N GLN A 63 9.67 7.08 -5.85
CA GLN A 63 8.22 7.00 -5.71
C GLN A 63 7.75 7.86 -4.53
N ILE A 64 6.72 8.68 -4.74
CA ILE A 64 6.07 9.50 -3.71
C ILE A 64 4.60 9.10 -3.61
N GLY A 65 4.05 9.08 -2.40
CA GLY A 65 2.64 8.79 -2.16
C GLY A 65 2.24 7.35 -2.52
N GLY A 66 3.18 6.41 -2.41
CA GLY A 66 2.88 5.01 -2.60
C GLY A 66 1.95 4.49 -1.51
N ARG A 67 0.96 3.67 -1.90
CA ARG A 67 0.01 3.05 -0.97
C ARG A 67 -0.14 1.57 -1.24
N ILE A 68 -0.16 0.76 -0.18
CA ILE A 68 -0.52 -0.67 -0.21
C ILE A 68 -1.66 -0.88 0.79
N TRP A 69 -2.69 -1.63 0.39
CA TRP A 69 -3.81 -1.99 1.27
C TRP A 69 -4.39 -3.36 0.92
N ALA A 70 -5.18 -3.90 1.83
CA ALA A 70 -5.93 -5.13 1.62
C ALA A 70 -7.39 -4.79 1.29
N ARG A 71 -7.98 -5.53 0.34
CA ARG A 71 -9.41 -5.49 0.03
C ARG A 71 -10.07 -6.78 0.48
N THR A 72 -11.32 -6.70 0.92
CA THR A 72 -12.06 -7.84 1.47
C THR A 72 -13.39 -8.05 0.77
N ALA A 73 -13.85 -9.30 0.78
CA ALA A 73 -15.14 -9.72 0.23
C ALA A 73 -15.34 -9.19 -1.21
N CYS A 74 -14.35 -9.48 -2.07
CA CYS A 74 -14.40 -9.08 -3.47
C CYS A 74 -15.11 -10.13 -4.32
N SER A 75 -15.91 -9.66 -5.28
CA SER A 75 -16.46 -10.47 -6.37
C SER A 75 -15.72 -10.15 -7.66
N LEU A 76 -15.12 -11.17 -8.28
CA LEU A 76 -14.42 -11.05 -9.55
C LEU A 76 -15.40 -11.21 -10.73
N SER A 77 -15.28 -10.36 -11.75
CA SER A 77 -16.14 -10.42 -12.94
C SER A 77 -15.39 -10.09 -14.24
N GLY A 78 -14.80 -11.10 -14.87
CA GLY A 78 -13.94 -10.92 -16.04
C GLY A 78 -12.48 -10.64 -15.68
N SER A 79 -11.68 -10.25 -16.66
CA SER A 79 -10.20 -10.31 -16.56
C SER A 79 -9.58 -9.27 -15.62
N ASN A 80 -10.22 -8.11 -15.43
CA ASN A 80 -9.68 -7.03 -14.58
C ASN A 80 -10.75 -6.33 -13.73
N ARG A 81 -11.85 -7.02 -13.39
CA ARG A 81 -12.87 -6.45 -12.50
C ARG A 81 -12.92 -7.19 -11.18
N ALA A 82 -12.92 -6.42 -10.11
CA ALA A 82 -13.10 -6.89 -8.75
C ALA A 82 -13.91 -5.83 -8.01
N SER A 83 -15.14 -6.15 -7.62
CA SER A 83 -15.94 -5.27 -6.75
C SER A 83 -15.80 -5.74 -5.32
N CYS A 84 -15.26 -4.90 -4.45
CA CYS A 84 -14.92 -5.22 -3.08
C CYS A 84 -15.80 -4.49 -2.06
N GLN A 85 -16.08 -5.14 -0.94
CA GLN A 85 -16.83 -4.51 0.15
C GLN A 85 -16.01 -3.44 0.88
N SER A 86 -14.70 -3.63 1.01
CA SER A 86 -13.78 -2.65 1.60
C SER A 86 -12.54 -2.48 0.73
N GLY A 87 -12.03 -1.25 0.66
CA GLY A 87 -10.82 -0.92 -0.10
C GLY A 87 -10.98 -0.97 -1.63
N ASP A 88 -12.20 -0.96 -2.16
CA ASP A 88 -12.44 -1.05 -3.61
C ASP A 88 -11.75 0.09 -4.39
N CYS A 89 -11.16 -0.23 -5.54
CA CYS A 89 -10.44 0.72 -6.38
C CYS A 89 -11.09 0.82 -7.77
N ASP A 90 -12.28 1.43 -7.80
CA ASP A 90 -13.12 1.62 -8.99
C ASP A 90 -13.54 0.31 -9.69
N GLY A 91 -13.77 -0.73 -8.89
CA GLY A 91 -14.18 -2.05 -9.36
C GLY A 91 -13.11 -2.77 -10.18
N LEU A 92 -11.83 -2.42 -10.04
CA LEU A 92 -10.71 -3.01 -10.78
C LEU A 92 -9.97 -4.06 -9.95
N LEU A 93 -9.51 -5.14 -10.58
CA LEU A 93 -8.55 -6.05 -9.93
C LEU A 93 -7.18 -5.37 -9.83
N GLN A 94 -6.69 -4.82 -10.94
CA GLN A 94 -5.46 -4.03 -11.06
C GLN A 94 -5.75 -2.56 -10.78
N CYS A 95 -5.60 -2.13 -9.53
CA CYS A 95 -5.85 -0.76 -9.12
C CYS A 95 -4.97 0.25 -9.88
N GLN A 96 -5.59 1.34 -10.33
CA GLN A 96 -4.91 2.49 -10.95
C GLN A 96 -5.04 3.77 -10.10
N GLY A 97 -5.84 3.71 -9.05
CA GLY A 97 -6.09 4.79 -8.09
C GLY A 97 -6.28 4.21 -6.69
N TYR A 98 -6.37 5.08 -5.70
CA TYR A 98 -6.50 4.69 -4.30
C TYR A 98 -7.85 4.02 -4.01
N GLY A 99 -7.85 3.15 -3.00
CA GLY A 99 -9.06 2.45 -2.57
C GLY A 99 -10.03 3.34 -1.81
N SER A 100 -11.32 3.01 -1.90
CA SER A 100 -12.38 3.62 -1.11
C SER A 100 -12.28 3.21 0.37
N PRO A 101 -12.39 4.15 1.32
CA PRO A 101 -12.50 3.86 2.75
C PRO A 101 -13.69 2.95 3.12
N PRO A 102 -13.62 2.15 4.19
CA PRO A 102 -12.47 2.04 5.09
C PRO A 102 -11.38 1.12 4.52
N ASN A 103 -10.13 1.53 4.65
CA ASN A 103 -8.98 0.69 4.35
C ASN A 103 -7.76 1.04 5.22
N THR A 104 -7.09 0.01 5.74
CA THR A 104 -5.83 0.18 6.45
C THR A 104 -4.70 0.35 5.45
N LEU A 105 -3.98 1.47 5.54
CA LEU A 105 -2.97 1.85 4.58
C LEU A 105 -1.57 1.60 5.12
N ALA A 106 -0.71 1.02 4.28
CA ALA A 106 0.74 1.18 4.34
C ALA A 106 1.13 2.28 3.34
N GLU A 107 1.59 3.42 3.84
CA GLU A 107 1.99 4.57 3.01
C GLU A 107 3.52 4.63 2.95
N TYR A 108 4.07 4.97 1.79
CA TYR A 108 5.52 5.08 1.62
C TYR A 108 5.93 6.12 0.56
N SER A 109 7.13 6.64 0.73
CA SER A 109 7.85 7.48 -0.24
C SER A 109 9.33 7.11 -0.19
N LEU A 110 9.88 6.69 -1.33
CA LEU A 110 11.21 6.06 -1.43
C LEU A 110 12.26 7.07 -1.89
N ASN A 111 13.48 6.97 -1.35
CA ASN A 111 14.63 7.78 -1.73
C ASN A 111 14.32 9.30 -1.70
N GLN A 112 13.79 9.78 -0.58
CA GLN A 112 13.39 11.17 -0.40
C GLN A 112 14.57 11.99 0.12
N TYR A 113 14.34 12.86 1.11
CA TYR A 113 15.39 13.71 1.67
C TYR A 113 16.55 12.87 2.25
N ASN A 114 17.79 13.17 1.85
CA ASN A 114 19.01 12.46 2.26
C ASN A 114 19.00 10.94 1.96
N ASN A 115 18.36 10.52 0.86
CA ASN A 115 18.25 9.12 0.45
C ASN A 115 17.60 8.23 1.52
N VAL A 116 16.62 8.80 2.23
CA VAL A 116 15.85 8.13 3.27
C VAL A 116 14.48 7.77 2.73
N ASP A 117 14.04 6.55 3.03
CA ASP A 117 12.67 6.13 2.80
C ASP A 117 11.79 6.59 3.97
N PHE A 118 10.64 7.19 3.65
CA PHE A 118 9.61 7.47 4.62
C PHE A 118 8.48 6.48 4.43
N PHE A 119 8.06 5.85 5.51
CA PHE A 119 6.94 4.93 5.48
C PHE A 119 6.21 4.94 6.80
N ASP A 120 4.90 4.74 6.72
CA ASP A 120 4.03 4.71 7.87
C ASP A 120 2.84 3.79 7.61
N MET A 121 2.01 3.66 8.64
CA MET A 121 0.73 3.00 8.53
C MET A 121 -0.31 4.02 8.93
N SER A 122 -1.29 4.21 8.06
CA SER A 122 -2.30 5.24 8.21
C SER A 122 -3.68 4.61 8.32
N LEU A 123 -4.43 5.11 9.29
CA LEU A 123 -5.84 4.77 9.48
C LEU A 123 -6.72 6.02 9.34
N VAL A 124 -6.20 7.07 8.69
CA VAL A 124 -6.98 8.26 8.32
C VAL A 124 -8.16 7.86 7.44
N ASP A 125 -7.93 6.93 6.52
CA ASP A 125 -8.93 6.33 5.63
C ASP A 125 -9.63 5.13 6.28
N GLY A 126 -9.58 4.99 7.60
CA GLY A 126 -10.27 3.96 8.38
C GLY A 126 -9.47 2.68 8.60
N PHE A 127 -10.17 1.64 9.07
CA PHE A 127 -9.59 0.33 9.35
C PHE A 127 -10.45 -0.77 8.74
N ASN A 128 -9.81 -1.76 8.12
CA ASN A 128 -10.49 -2.96 7.64
C ASN A 128 -9.76 -4.25 8.03
N VAL A 129 -8.46 -4.35 7.77
CA VAL A 129 -7.64 -5.54 7.98
C VAL A 129 -6.43 -5.21 8.86
N PRO A 130 -6.15 -5.98 9.93
CA PRO A 130 -4.94 -5.82 10.71
C PRO A 130 -3.68 -5.97 9.85
N MET A 131 -2.69 -5.11 10.06
CA MET A 131 -1.51 -5.02 9.19
C MET A 131 -0.22 -4.86 10.01
N SER A 132 0.87 -5.40 9.48
CA SER A 132 2.24 -5.04 9.86
C SER A 132 2.97 -4.61 8.61
N PHE A 133 3.65 -3.48 8.66
CA PHE A 133 4.47 -2.99 7.57
C PHE A 133 5.89 -2.83 8.09
N LEU A 134 6.76 -3.76 7.69
CA LEU A 134 8.07 -3.95 8.31
C LEU A 134 9.16 -3.96 7.25
N PRO A 135 10.27 -3.24 7.49
CA PRO A 135 11.46 -3.35 6.67
C PRO A 135 12.11 -4.73 6.89
N THR A 136 12.71 -5.27 5.83
CA THR A 136 13.34 -6.60 5.82
C THR A 136 14.80 -6.58 5.37
N SER A 137 15.35 -5.41 5.05
CA SER A 137 16.68 -5.21 4.50
C SER A 137 17.35 -3.96 5.08
N ASN A 138 18.60 -3.70 4.67
CA ASN A 138 19.35 -2.48 4.92
C ASN A 138 19.49 -2.11 6.42
N GLY A 139 19.52 -3.12 7.29
CA GLY A 139 19.70 -2.95 8.74
C GLY A 139 18.49 -2.34 9.48
N CYS A 140 17.41 -2.01 8.76
CA CYS A 140 16.18 -1.49 9.34
C CYS A 140 15.32 -2.64 9.84
N THR A 141 14.98 -2.65 11.14
CA THR A 141 14.31 -3.81 11.79
C THR A 141 12.99 -3.45 12.48
N LYS A 142 12.64 -2.15 12.48
CA LYS A 142 11.47 -1.62 13.17
C LYS A 142 10.51 -1.02 12.14
N GLY A 143 9.23 -1.27 12.33
CA GLY A 143 8.19 -0.71 11.49
C GLY A 143 6.82 -0.78 12.16
N PRO A 144 5.83 -0.08 11.61
CA PRO A 144 4.49 0.01 12.16
C PRO A 144 3.73 -1.32 12.17
N LYS A 145 2.92 -1.54 13.21
CA LYS A 145 1.98 -2.66 13.33
C LYS A 145 0.66 -2.21 13.97
N CYS A 146 -0.46 -2.64 13.41
CA CYS A 146 -1.80 -2.52 13.99
C CYS A 146 -2.46 -3.90 13.92
N THR A 147 -2.36 -4.64 15.01
CA THR A 147 -2.85 -6.04 15.12
C THR A 147 -4.02 -6.20 16.08
N ALA A 148 -4.48 -5.09 16.67
CA ALA A 148 -5.64 -5.07 17.54
C ALA A 148 -6.94 -5.36 16.76
N ASP A 149 -7.93 -5.90 17.45
CA ASP A 149 -9.30 -6.00 16.92
C ASP A 149 -9.99 -4.63 16.98
N VAL A 150 -9.66 -3.77 16.02
CA VAL A 150 -10.27 -2.44 15.88
C VAL A 150 -11.72 -2.57 15.43
N ASN A 151 -12.05 -3.55 14.58
CA ASN A 151 -13.42 -3.76 14.09
C ASN A 151 -14.40 -4.14 15.21
N GLY A 152 -14.00 -5.04 16.12
CA GLY A 152 -14.80 -5.45 17.27
C GLY A 152 -14.97 -4.34 18.31
N GLN A 153 -13.96 -3.48 18.46
CA GLN A 153 -13.97 -2.35 19.40
C GLN A 153 -14.52 -1.05 18.80
N CYS A 154 -14.82 -1.03 17.49
CA CYS A 154 -15.29 0.16 16.78
C CYS A 154 -16.68 0.57 17.30
N PRO A 155 -16.85 1.80 17.83
CA PRO A 155 -18.15 2.34 18.22
C PRO A 155 -19.16 2.24 17.07
N SER A 156 -20.42 1.95 17.37
CA SER A 156 -21.48 1.76 16.36
C SER A 156 -21.58 2.93 15.37
N VAL A 157 -21.37 4.15 15.84
CA VAL A 157 -21.40 5.37 15.00
C VAL A 157 -20.28 5.41 13.96
N LEU A 158 -19.16 4.70 14.16
CA LEU A 158 -18.00 4.68 13.26
C LEU A 158 -17.96 3.44 12.34
N LYS A 159 -18.88 2.48 12.53
CA LYS A 159 -18.91 1.26 11.72
C LYS A 159 -19.36 1.60 10.31
N ALA A 160 -18.49 1.34 9.33
CA ALA A 160 -18.87 1.46 7.93
C ALA A 160 -20.02 0.50 7.59
N PRO A 161 -20.98 0.92 6.75
CA PRO A 161 -22.11 0.08 6.36
C PRO A 161 -21.64 -1.12 5.53
N VAL A 162 -21.96 -2.31 5.97
CA VAL A 162 -21.96 -3.52 5.13
C VAL A 162 -23.19 -3.40 4.22
N THR A 163 -23.02 -2.90 2.99
CA THR A 163 -24.18 -2.67 2.10
C THR A 163 -24.61 -3.94 1.36
N PRO A 164 -25.91 -4.03 1.00
CA PRO A 164 -26.27 -3.55 -0.33
C PRO A 164 -27.35 -2.46 -0.29
N ARG A 165 -27.15 -1.37 0.45
CA ARG A 165 -27.14 0.02 -0.08
C ARG A 165 -27.25 1.03 1.07
N MET A 166 -26.20 1.84 1.21
CA MET A 166 -26.02 3.08 1.97
C MET A 166 -26.34 3.05 3.47
N MET A 167 -25.44 3.59 4.30
CA MET A 167 -25.73 4.53 5.39
C MET A 167 -24.45 4.96 6.15
N GLN A 168 -24.27 6.28 6.22
CA GLN A 168 -23.50 7.15 7.11
C GLN A 168 -22.02 6.87 7.47
N GLN A 169 -21.19 7.79 6.97
CA GLN A 169 -19.88 8.21 7.48
C GLN A 169 -19.96 8.70 8.93
N ALA A 170 -18.86 8.60 9.67
CA ALA A 170 -18.70 9.37 10.90
C ALA A 170 -17.37 10.13 10.97
N HIS A 171 -17.45 11.15 11.81
CA HIS A 171 -16.48 12.20 12.02
C HIS A 171 -15.17 11.69 12.66
N ILE A 172 -14.08 12.29 12.21
CA ILE A 172 -12.66 11.97 12.44
C ILE A 172 -12.20 11.85 13.93
N PRO A 173 -12.73 12.55 14.95
CA PRO A 173 -12.04 12.62 16.25
C PRO A 173 -12.10 11.34 17.12
N VAL A 174 -13.24 10.65 17.16
CA VAL A 174 -13.43 9.48 18.06
C VAL A 174 -12.66 8.26 17.55
N LEU A 175 -12.54 8.13 16.23
CA LEU A 175 -11.76 7.08 15.59
C LEU A 175 -10.27 7.25 15.92
N VAL A 176 -9.77 8.48 15.90
CA VAL A 176 -8.37 8.81 16.21
C VAL A 176 -7.98 8.39 17.63
N GLU A 177 -8.79 8.62 18.66
CA GLU A 177 -8.42 8.21 20.03
C GLU A 177 -8.34 6.69 20.21
N LEU A 178 -9.34 5.95 19.70
CA LEU A 178 -9.35 4.49 19.81
C LEU A 178 -8.16 3.89 19.06
N ILE A 179 -7.90 4.39 17.85
CA ILE A 179 -6.77 3.99 17.03
C ILE A 179 -5.45 4.33 17.70
N MET A 180 -5.33 5.54 18.25
CA MET A 180 -4.10 5.96 18.91
C MET A 180 -3.78 5.07 20.11
N ARG A 181 -4.80 4.62 20.84
CA ARG A 181 -4.65 3.64 21.93
C ARG A 181 -4.31 2.23 21.43
N LEU A 182 -5.02 1.73 20.43
CA LEU A 182 -4.93 0.33 20.01
C LEU A 182 -3.74 0.04 19.10
N CYS A 183 -3.34 1.01 18.28
CA CYS A 183 -2.36 0.80 17.22
C CYS A 183 -1.17 1.76 17.28
N PHE A 184 -1.32 2.95 17.89
CA PHE A 184 -0.27 3.96 17.93
C PHE A 184 0.36 4.27 19.29
N ALA A 185 0.03 3.51 20.34
CA ALA A 185 0.62 3.67 21.68
C ALA A 185 2.16 3.51 21.70
N ARG A 186 2.76 2.86 20.69
CA ARG A 186 4.22 2.80 20.46
C ARG A 186 4.70 3.43 19.14
N GLN A 187 3.81 4.06 18.36
CA GLN A 187 4.13 4.55 17.02
C GLN A 187 4.82 5.92 16.98
N ARG A 188 4.81 6.68 18.09
CA ARG A 188 5.62 7.92 18.20
C ARG A 188 7.13 7.70 18.00
N GLN A 189 7.59 6.46 17.95
CA GLN A 189 9.00 6.09 17.71
C GLN A 189 9.26 5.56 16.29
N TYR A 190 8.26 5.48 15.41
CA TYR A 190 8.38 4.90 14.06
C TYR A 190 8.10 5.90 12.94
N LEU A 191 8.37 7.20 13.16
CA LEU A 191 8.75 8.07 12.03
C LEU A 191 10.13 7.57 11.57
N GLY A 192 10.12 6.42 10.89
CA GLY A 192 11.29 5.60 10.65
C GLY A 192 12.12 6.21 9.55
N LEU A 193 13.08 7.06 9.91
CA LEU A 193 14.21 7.38 9.04
C LEU A 193 15.01 6.10 8.86
N CYS A 194 14.83 5.39 7.74
CA CYS A 194 15.75 4.33 7.34
C CYS A 194 16.50 4.76 6.08
N MET A 195 17.82 4.81 6.22
CA MET A 195 18.74 5.30 5.20
C MET A 195 19.05 4.17 4.21
N THR A 196 18.84 4.49 2.93
CA THR A 196 19.48 3.98 1.72
C THR A 196 19.25 2.54 1.26
N ILE A 197 18.83 2.47 0.00
CA ILE A 197 19.48 1.72 -1.10
C ILE A 197 20.81 2.40 -1.44
#